data_AF-A3QU32-F1
#
_entry.id   AF-A3QU32-F1
#
_cell.length_a   1.000
_cell.length_b   1.000
_cell.length_c   1.000
_cell.angle_alpha   90.00
_cell.angle_beta   90.00
_cell.angle_gamma   90.00
#
_symmetry.space_group_name_H-M   'P 1'
#
loop_
_entity.id
_entity.type
_entity.pdbx_description
1 polymer ?
#
loop_
_entity_poly.entity_id
_entity_poly.type
_entity_poly.pdbx_seq_one_letter_code
_entity_poly.pdbx_strand_id
1 'polypeptide(L)'
;MAVATAPKQAWPPWPPVFFLLLLPALGSSGNCPAVCDCTSQPQAVLCAHRRLEAVPGGLPLDTELLDLSGNRLWGLQQGMLSRLGQLRELDLSYNQLSTLEPGAFHGLRSLLTLRLQGNRLRIMGPAVFAGLSALTLL
;
A
#
# COMPACT_ATOMS: atom_id res chain seq x y z
N MET A 1 -63.29 -34.30 -24.13
CA MET A 1 -63.80 -34.05 -22.76
C MET A 1 -62.62 -34.06 -21.81
N ALA A 2 -62.63 -33.14 -20.85
CA ALA A 2 -61.71 -32.95 -19.72
C ALA A 2 -60.27 -32.44 -20.00
N VAL A 3 -60.07 -31.22 -19.48
CA VAL A 3 -58.85 -30.44 -19.27
C VAL A 3 -58.17 -30.90 -17.97
N ALA A 4 -56.83 -30.88 -17.92
CA ALA A 4 -56.03 -30.60 -16.70
C ALA A 4 -54.55 -30.37 -17.12
N THR A 5 -54.11 -29.12 -17.33
CA THR A 5 -53.37 -28.24 -16.38
C THR A 5 -52.08 -28.85 -15.79
N ALA A 6 -50.95 -28.28 -16.22
CA ALA A 6 -49.58 -28.53 -15.76
C ALA A 6 -49.32 -28.10 -14.30
N PRO A 7 -48.14 -28.45 -13.75
CA PRO A 7 -47.29 -27.37 -13.24
C PRO A 7 -45.84 -27.37 -13.77
N LYS A 8 -45.27 -26.17 -13.68
CA LYS A 8 -44.07 -25.62 -14.31
C LYS A 8 -42.77 -26.27 -13.80
N GLN A 9 -41.94 -26.77 -14.72
CA GLN A 9 -40.49 -26.82 -14.56
C GLN A 9 -39.92 -25.46 -14.97
N ALA A 10 -39.19 -24.81 -14.07
CA ALA A 10 -38.49 -23.55 -14.35
C ALA A 10 -36.98 -23.82 -14.38
N TRP A 11 -36.46 -24.05 -15.57
CA TRP A 11 -35.04 -23.86 -15.89
C TRP A 11 -34.95 -22.53 -16.67
N PRO A 12 -34.06 -21.58 -16.32
CA PRO A 12 -33.87 -20.42 -17.16
C PRO A 12 -33.14 -20.80 -18.48
N PRO A 13 -33.63 -20.31 -19.64
CA PRO A 13 -33.02 -20.53 -20.95
C PRO A 13 -32.09 -19.36 -21.38
N TRP A 14 -31.23 -19.69 -22.35
CA TRP A 14 -30.02 -19.06 -22.94
C TRP A 14 -30.22 -17.67 -23.63
N PRO A 15 -29.28 -17.01 -24.40
CA PRO A 15 -27.95 -17.41 -24.94
C PRO A 15 -26.89 -16.24 -24.99
N PRO A 16 -25.75 -16.33 -25.71
CA PRO A 16 -24.56 -15.50 -25.51
C PRO A 16 -24.61 -14.20 -26.33
N VAL A 17 -24.81 -13.08 -25.65
CA VAL A 17 -24.49 -11.75 -26.17
C VAL A 17 -23.81 -11.03 -25.00
N PHE A 18 -22.49 -11.17 -24.86
CA PHE A 18 -21.55 -10.23 -25.46
C PHE A 18 -22.00 -8.77 -25.28
N PHE A 19 -22.34 -8.38 -24.05
CA PHE A 19 -22.29 -6.99 -23.65
C PHE A 19 -20.99 -6.76 -22.88
N LEU A 20 -20.01 -6.28 -23.65
CA LEU A 20 -18.87 -5.51 -23.19
C LEU A 20 -19.29 -4.53 -22.09
N LEU A 21 -18.75 -4.70 -20.89
CA LEU A 21 -18.23 -3.68 -19.97
C LEU A 21 -18.25 -4.21 -18.54
N LEU A 22 -17.09 -4.68 -18.11
CA LEU A 22 -16.48 -4.32 -16.83
C LEU A 22 -15.03 -4.77 -17.00
N LEU A 23 -14.14 -3.79 -17.16
CA LEU A 23 -12.70 -4.06 -17.23
C LEU A 23 -12.34 -5.00 -16.08
N PRO A 24 -11.51 -6.02 -16.29
CA PRO A 24 -10.91 -6.69 -15.16
C PRO A 24 -10.14 -5.60 -14.43
N ALA A 25 -10.46 -5.38 -13.15
CA ALA A 25 -9.55 -4.67 -12.28
C ALA A 25 -8.27 -5.52 -12.23
N LEU A 26 -7.33 -5.28 -13.14
CA LEU A 26 -5.95 -5.68 -12.98
C LEU A 26 -5.34 -4.74 -11.93
N GLY A 27 -5.76 -4.92 -10.69
CA GLY A 27 -5.15 -4.33 -9.52
C GLY A 27 -4.10 -5.29 -8.98
N SER A 28 -2.85 -5.04 -9.36
CA SER A 28 -1.59 -5.25 -8.63
C SER A 28 -1.53 -6.35 -7.55
N SER A 29 -0.57 -7.27 -7.73
CA SER A 29 -0.29 -8.46 -6.90
C SER A 29 0.27 -8.16 -5.48
N GLY A 30 -0.31 -7.22 -4.75
CA GLY A 30 -0.06 -7.01 -3.32
C GLY A 30 -1.38 -6.83 -2.58
N ASN A 31 -1.73 -7.79 -1.73
CA ASN A 31 -2.91 -7.67 -0.88
C ASN A 31 -2.69 -6.55 0.14
N CYS A 32 -3.62 -5.60 0.21
CA CYS A 32 -3.64 -4.60 1.28
C CYS A 32 -3.48 -5.28 2.65
N PRO A 33 -2.53 -4.86 3.49
CA PRO A 33 -2.37 -5.43 4.83
C PRO A 33 -3.68 -5.27 5.61
N ALA A 34 -4.15 -6.33 6.28
CA ALA A 34 -5.42 -6.29 7.03
C ALA A 34 -5.43 -5.22 8.15
N VAL A 35 -4.25 -4.82 8.61
CA VAL A 35 -4.12 -3.75 9.59
C VAL A 35 -4.33 -2.37 8.97
N CYS A 36 -4.12 -2.17 7.66
CA CYS A 36 -4.18 -0.87 7.00
C CYS A 36 -5.48 -0.68 6.21
N ASP A 37 -5.74 0.56 5.79
CA ASP A 37 -6.83 0.90 4.88
C ASP A 37 -6.25 1.31 3.51
N CYS A 38 -6.66 0.61 2.45
CA CYS A 38 -6.31 0.92 1.07
C CYS A 38 -7.53 1.23 0.20
N THR A 39 -8.72 1.35 0.81
CA THR A 39 -9.99 1.53 0.09
C THR A 39 -10.41 2.99 0.01
N SER A 40 -9.94 3.81 0.96
CA SER A 40 -10.31 5.22 1.07
C SER A 40 -9.74 6.10 -0.06
N GLN A 41 -8.60 5.74 -0.64
CA GLN A 41 -7.97 6.53 -1.71
C GLN A 41 -7.17 5.63 -2.65
N PRO A 42 -7.21 5.88 -3.98
CA PRO A 42 -6.43 5.11 -4.94
C PRO A 42 -4.94 5.20 -4.64
N GLN A 43 -4.26 4.05 -4.71
CA GLN A 43 -2.80 3.92 -4.53
C GLN A 43 -2.28 4.46 -3.19
N ALA A 44 -3.16 4.67 -2.21
CA ALA A 44 -2.81 5.09 -0.87
C ALA A 44 -2.95 3.91 0.09
N VAL A 45 -1.99 3.75 0.98
CA VAL A 45 -2.03 2.78 2.06
C VAL A 45 -1.95 3.52 3.39
N LEU A 46 -3.05 3.54 4.12
CA LEU A 46 -3.24 4.30 5.35
C LEU A 46 -3.13 3.39 6.58
N CYS A 47 -1.99 3.44 7.24
CA CYS A 47 -1.64 2.63 8.40
C CYS A 47 -1.41 3.48 9.67
N ALA A 48 -1.87 4.72 9.71
CA ALA A 48 -1.62 5.64 10.82
C ALA A 48 -2.28 5.21 12.14
N HIS A 49 -1.60 5.46 13.27
CA HIS A 49 -2.10 5.23 14.63
C HIS A 49 -2.49 3.78 14.96
N ARG A 50 -1.86 2.80 14.33
CA ARG A 50 -2.18 1.37 14.47
C ARG A 50 -1.21 0.60 15.36
N ARG A 51 -0.39 1.32 16.13
CA ARG A 51 0.56 0.76 17.10
C ARG A 51 1.60 -0.19 16.48
N LEU A 52 1.87 -0.04 15.19
CA LEU A 52 2.78 -0.91 14.44
C LEU A 52 4.21 -0.77 14.95
N GLU A 53 4.90 -1.89 15.14
CA GLU A 53 6.30 -1.94 15.57
C GLU A 53 7.26 -2.17 14.39
N ALA A 54 6.72 -2.60 13.25
CA ALA A 54 7.43 -2.76 11.98
C ALA A 54 6.51 -2.39 10.79
N VAL A 55 7.11 -2.13 9.63
CA VAL A 55 6.35 -1.92 8.38
C VAL A 55 5.62 -3.22 8.02
N PRO A 56 4.30 -3.18 7.75
CA PRO A 56 3.55 -4.38 7.39
C PRO A 56 4.00 -4.91 6.03
N GLY A 57 4.11 -6.23 5.91
CA GLY A 57 4.37 -6.88 4.62
C GLY A 57 3.13 -6.88 3.72
N GLY A 58 3.34 -7.17 2.43
CA GLY A 58 2.24 -7.33 1.47
C GLY A 58 1.74 -6.02 0.84
N LEU A 59 2.38 -4.88 1.13
CA LEU A 59 2.02 -3.59 0.55
C LEU A 59 1.87 -3.67 -0.99
N PRO A 60 0.79 -3.11 -1.57
CA PRO A 60 0.60 -3.02 -3.02
C PRO A 60 1.80 -2.36 -3.70
N LEU A 61 2.29 -2.93 -4.80
CA LEU A 61 3.51 -2.45 -5.46
C LEU A 61 3.32 -1.12 -6.22
N ASP A 62 2.07 -0.78 -6.48
CA ASP A 62 1.57 0.43 -7.12
C ASP A 62 1.23 1.54 -6.12
N THR A 63 1.56 1.36 -4.83
CA THR A 63 1.38 2.38 -3.79
C THR A 63 2.19 3.64 -4.11
N GLU A 64 1.52 4.79 -4.17
CA GLU A 64 2.14 6.12 -4.32
C GLU A 64 2.22 6.87 -2.98
N LEU A 65 1.29 6.61 -2.06
CA LEU A 65 1.26 7.22 -0.73
C LEU A 65 1.23 6.14 0.35
N LEU A 66 2.20 6.16 1.25
CA LEU A 66 2.24 5.28 2.41
C LEU A 66 2.27 6.11 3.69
N ASP A 67 1.19 6.03 4.46
CA ASP A 67 1.09 6.68 5.77
C ASP A 67 1.29 5.67 6.89
N LEU A 68 2.43 5.76 7.56
CA LEU A 68 2.80 4.98 8.74
C LEU A 68 2.93 5.87 9.98
N SER A 69 2.34 7.07 9.96
CA SER A 69 2.48 8.05 11.03
C SER A 69 1.83 7.59 12.35
N GLY A 70 2.35 8.10 13.48
CA GLY A 70 1.78 7.82 14.80
C GLY A 70 1.84 6.35 15.23
N ASN A 71 2.82 5.60 14.72
CA ASN A 71 3.07 4.21 15.08
C ASN A 71 4.23 4.08 16.09
N ARG A 72 4.75 2.88 16.29
CA ARG A 72 5.83 2.54 17.23
C ARG A 72 7.04 1.97 16.51
N LEU A 73 7.26 2.37 15.24
CA LEU A 73 8.41 1.96 14.46
C LEU A 73 9.68 2.48 15.13
N TRP A 74 10.63 1.59 15.42
CA TRP A 74 11.87 1.93 16.14
C TRP A 74 13.10 1.96 15.22
N GLY A 75 13.03 1.29 14.07
CA GLY A 75 14.03 1.35 13.02
C GLY A 75 13.49 0.95 11.65
N LEU A 76 14.28 1.22 10.61
CA LEU A 76 14.03 0.81 9.24
C LEU A 76 15.25 0.06 8.70
N GLN A 77 15.00 -1.16 8.24
CA GLN A 77 16.02 -2.05 7.70
C GLN A 77 16.18 -1.86 6.19
N GLN A 78 17.36 -2.20 5.68
CA GLN A 78 17.62 -2.19 4.24
C GLN A 78 16.62 -3.09 3.50
N GLY A 79 16.10 -2.60 2.38
CA GLY A 79 15.25 -3.40 1.50
C GLY A 79 13.78 -3.49 1.90
N MET A 80 13.40 -3.08 3.11
CA MET A 80 12.02 -3.17 3.62
C MET A 80 11.00 -2.45 2.74
N LEU A 81 11.39 -1.34 2.11
CA LEU A 81 10.55 -0.54 1.22
C LEU A 81 10.98 -0.64 -0.26
N SER A 82 11.97 -1.48 -0.59
CA SER A 82 12.66 -1.45 -1.89
C SER A 82 11.81 -1.79 -3.10
N ARG A 83 10.69 -2.49 -2.88
CA ARG A 83 9.75 -2.86 -3.95
C ARG A 83 8.75 -1.75 -4.28
N LEU A 84 8.66 -0.71 -3.45
CA LEU A 84 7.71 0.40 -3.61
C LEU A 84 8.31 1.49 -4.52
N GLY A 85 8.69 1.11 -5.73
CA GLY A 85 9.35 2.03 -6.68
C GLY A 85 8.48 3.19 -7.16
N GLN A 86 7.15 3.06 -7.02
CA GLN A 86 6.16 4.10 -7.34
C GLN A 86 5.86 5.05 -6.18
N LEU A 87 6.43 4.80 -4.99
CA LEU A 87 6.15 5.61 -3.81
C LEU A 87 6.64 7.04 -4.01
N ARG A 88 5.74 8.00 -3.81
CA ARG A 88 5.98 9.45 -3.92
C ARG A 88 5.96 10.13 -2.56
N GLU A 89 5.10 9.67 -1.66
CA GLU A 89 4.98 10.19 -0.31
C GLU A 89 5.08 9.07 0.72
N LEU A 90 6.02 9.24 1.65
CA LEU A 90 6.22 8.36 2.80
C LEU A 90 6.13 9.17 4.08
N ASP A 91 5.10 8.89 4.87
CA ASP A 91 4.92 9.51 6.19
C ASP A 91 5.32 8.53 7.30
N LEU A 92 6.44 8.82 7.97
CA LEU A 92 6.97 8.09 9.12
C LEU A 92 6.94 8.94 10.39
N SER A 93 6.15 10.00 10.39
CA SER A 93 6.10 10.98 11.47
C SER A 93 5.59 10.39 12.77
N TYR A 94 6.03 10.95 13.89
CA TYR A 94 5.56 10.57 15.22
C TYR A 94 5.69 9.06 15.49
N ASN A 95 6.80 8.48 15.02
CA ASN A 95 7.25 7.14 15.36
C ASN A 95 8.36 7.21 16.42
N GLN A 96 9.06 6.11 16.65
CA GLN A 96 10.15 6.00 17.62
C GLN A 96 11.49 5.71 16.91
N LEU A 97 11.62 6.09 15.64
CA LEU A 97 12.77 5.75 14.81
C LEU A 97 14.02 6.34 15.46
N SER A 98 14.94 5.46 15.82
CA SER A 98 16.23 5.80 16.44
C SER A 98 17.40 5.41 15.57
N THR A 99 17.20 4.40 14.71
CA THR A 99 18.20 3.86 13.78
C THR A 99 17.60 3.67 12.39
N LEU A 100 18.30 4.16 11.37
CA LEU A 100 18.01 3.87 9.97
C LEU A 100 19.23 3.18 9.38
N GLU A 101 19.06 1.97 8.85
CA GLU A 101 20.17 1.27 8.20
C GLU A 101 20.61 1.99 6.91
N PRO A 102 21.88 1.86 6.52
CA PRO A 102 22.33 2.32 5.20
C PRO A 102 21.46 1.71 4.09
N GLY A 103 20.91 2.56 3.22
CA GLY A 103 20.00 2.10 2.18
C GLY A 103 18.60 1.67 2.67
N ALA A 104 18.16 2.11 3.85
CA ALA A 104 16.78 1.92 4.34
C ALA A 104 15.71 2.36 3.30
N PHE A 105 16.03 3.40 2.52
CA PHE A 105 15.16 3.93 1.46
C PHE A 105 15.59 3.50 0.05
N HIS A 106 16.47 2.51 -0.07
CA HIS A 106 16.90 2.00 -1.37
C HIS A 106 15.70 1.47 -2.16
N GLY A 107 15.61 1.83 -3.45
CA GLY A 107 14.49 1.44 -4.33
C GLY A 107 13.37 2.48 -4.45
N LEU A 108 13.30 3.45 -3.54
CA LEU A 108 12.32 4.54 -3.55
C LEU A 108 12.70 5.66 -4.52
N ARG A 109 12.86 5.32 -5.80
CA ARG A 109 13.39 6.21 -6.86
C ARG A 109 12.47 7.38 -7.18
N SER A 110 11.18 7.23 -6.92
CA SER A 110 10.13 8.22 -7.21
C SER A 110 9.74 9.05 -5.99
N LEU A 111 10.40 8.85 -4.84
CA LEU A 111 10.01 9.50 -3.60
C LEU A 111 10.30 10.99 -3.66
N LEU A 112 9.25 11.78 -3.47
CA LEU A 112 9.28 13.25 -3.48
C LEU A 112 9.26 13.79 -2.05
N THR A 113 8.44 13.19 -1.20
CA THR A 113 8.17 13.65 0.16
C THR A 113 8.48 12.54 1.15
N LEU A 114 9.41 12.80 2.07
CA LEU A 114 9.72 11.94 3.20
C LEU A 114 9.50 12.70 4.50
N ARG A 115 8.56 12.28 5.33
CA ARG A 115 8.30 12.94 6.62
C ARG A 115 8.85 12.11 7.78
N LEU A 116 9.77 12.70 8.55
CA LEU A 116 10.44 12.06 9.68
C LEU A 116 10.24 12.81 11.01
N GLN A 117 9.39 13.84 11.05
CA GLN A 117 9.20 14.66 12.25
C GLN A 117 8.71 13.85 13.45
N GLY A 118 9.10 14.26 14.66
CA GLY A 118 8.66 13.59 15.89
C GLY A 118 9.26 12.20 16.12
N ASN A 119 10.37 11.85 15.44
CA ASN A 119 11.16 10.65 15.72
C ASN A 119 12.32 10.90 16.70
N ARG A 120 13.12 9.87 17.00
CA ARG A 120 14.24 9.90 17.95
C ARG A 120 15.60 9.77 17.25
N LEU A 121 15.67 10.22 16.00
CA LEU A 121 16.85 10.11 15.15
C LEU A 121 17.96 11.00 15.70
N ARG A 122 19.00 10.38 16.28
CA ARG A 122 20.15 11.09 16.87
C ARG A 122 21.38 11.08 15.96
N ILE A 123 21.60 9.98 15.24
CA ILE A 123 22.74 9.79 14.35
C ILE A 123 22.22 9.12 13.09
N MET A 124 22.23 9.85 11.97
CA MET A 124 21.94 9.29 10.65
C MET A 124 23.27 8.84 10.05
N GLY A 125 23.40 7.56 9.73
CA GLY A 125 24.61 7.08 9.06
C GLY A 125 24.82 7.79 7.72
N PRO A 126 26.07 7.93 7.24
CA PRO A 126 26.30 8.38 5.88
C PRO A 126 25.55 7.45 4.91
N ALA A 127 24.96 8.02 3.86
CA ALA A 127 24.20 7.29 2.83
C ALA A 127 22.83 6.71 3.23
N VAL A 128 22.23 7.09 4.36
CA VAL A 128 20.82 6.73 4.66
C VAL A 128 19.87 7.20 3.55
N PHE A 129 20.07 8.42 3.04
CA PHE A 129 19.27 9.00 1.95
C PHE A 129 19.86 8.74 0.54
N ALA A 130 20.87 7.87 0.42
CA ALA A 130 21.46 7.58 -0.88
C ALA A 130 20.43 6.91 -1.81
N GLY A 131 20.35 7.40 -3.04
CA GLY A 131 19.41 6.89 -4.06
C GLY A 131 18.04 7.57 -4.06
N LEU A 132 17.76 8.48 -3.12
CA LEU A 132 16.57 9.34 -3.15
C LEU A 132 16.76 10.54 -4.10
N SER A 133 16.98 10.26 -5.39
CA SER A 133 17.33 11.28 -6.39
C SER A 133 16.19 12.25 -6.72
N ALA A 134 14.93 11.87 -6.45
CA ALA A 134 13.75 12.67 -6.72
C ALA A 134 13.24 13.44 -5.48
N LEU A 135 13.90 13.30 -4.33
CA LEU A 135 13.41 13.88 -3.07
C LEU A 135 13.45 15.41 -3.11
N THR A 136 12.31 16.02 -2.83
CA THR A 136 12.14 17.48 -2.80
C THR A 136 11.83 18.00 -1.40
N LEU A 137 11.21 17.19 -0.55
CA LEU A 137 10.79 17.57 0.81
C LEU A 137 11.20 16.48 1.82
N LEU A 138 11.88 16.92 2.88
CA LEU A 138 12.33 16.12 4.02
C LEU A 138 11.90 16.74 5.36
#